data_AF-A0A7J0AJY9-F1
#
_entry.id   AF-A0A7J0AJY9-F1
#
_cell.length_a   1.000
_cell.length_b   1.000
_cell.length_c   1.000
_cell.angle_alpha   90.00
_cell.angle_beta   90.00
_cell.angle_gamma   90.00
#
_symmetry.space_group_name_H-M   'P 1'
#
loop_
_entity.id
_entity.type
_entity.pdbx_description
1 polymer ?
#
loop_
_entity_poly.entity_id
_entity_poly.type
_entity_poly.pdbx_seq_one_letter_code
_entity_poly.pdbx_strand_id
1 'polypeptide(L)'
;MDIEHSNWNGYDVYGDIKELDAIVESNGFINLDKDDVVEVLSAEGENYVTTGIDNQIDDAFTKAINGLPYSIDKITNFIISFRCGNRQPNMTEILKIPSFLSEANPDIDVRWGITKDETLGDSFKVILVTSANL
;
A
#
# COMPACT_ATOMS: atom_id res chain seq x y z
N MET A 1 -19.40 -3.55 9.26
CA MET A 1 -19.00 -2.82 8.05
C MET A 1 -18.65 -3.91 7.07
N ASP A 2 -19.36 -4.00 5.95
CA ASP A 2 -19.07 -5.01 4.95
C ASP A 2 -17.74 -4.62 4.29
N ILE A 3 -16.75 -5.51 4.38
CA ILE A 3 -15.47 -5.32 3.69
C ILE A 3 -15.76 -5.51 2.20
N GLU A 4 -15.44 -4.51 1.39
CA GLU A 4 -15.59 -4.62 -0.07
C GLU A 4 -14.75 -5.80 -0.57
N HIS A 5 -15.32 -6.59 -1.48
CA HIS A 5 -14.71 -7.81 -2.01
C HIS A 5 -15.02 -7.89 -3.51
N SER A 6 -13.98 -8.06 -4.32
CA SER A 6 -14.07 -8.14 -5.78
C SER A 6 -12.88 -8.89 -6.34
N ASN A 7 -12.99 -9.27 -7.61
CA ASN A 7 -11.90 -9.87 -8.36
C ASN A 7 -11.11 -8.80 -9.12
N TRP A 8 -9.80 -8.73 -8.91
CA TRP A 8 -8.89 -7.85 -9.64
C TRP A 8 -7.83 -8.69 -10.37
N ASN A 9 -7.81 -8.60 -11.69
CA ASN A 9 -6.91 -9.37 -12.56
C ASN A 9 -6.90 -10.90 -12.29
N GLY A 10 -8.03 -11.48 -11.90
CA GLY A 10 -8.15 -12.91 -11.60
C GLY A 10 -7.93 -13.27 -10.12
N TYR A 11 -7.56 -12.32 -9.26
CA TYR A 11 -7.33 -12.53 -7.84
C TYR A 11 -8.49 -11.99 -7.00
N ASP A 12 -8.88 -12.72 -5.97
CA ASP A 12 -9.86 -12.23 -4.99
C ASP A 12 -9.18 -11.27 -4.03
N VAL A 13 -9.74 -10.07 -3.90
CA VAL A 13 -9.17 -8.96 -3.12
C VAL A 13 -10.24 -8.34 -2.23
N TYR A 14 -9.84 -7.97 -1.02
CA TYR A 14 -10.68 -7.36 0.01
C TYR A 14 -10.21 -5.92 0.34
N GLY A 15 -11.13 -5.06 0.77
CA GLY A 15 -10.81 -3.70 1.26
C GLY A 15 -10.96 -2.62 0.20
N ASP A 16 -10.04 -1.65 0.13
CA ASP A 16 -10.15 -0.48 -0.75
C ASP A 16 -9.77 -0.79 -2.22
N ILE A 17 -10.45 -1.73 -2.87
CA ILE A 17 -10.02 -2.36 -4.13
C ILE A 17 -9.80 -1.36 -5.28
N LYS A 18 -10.61 -0.29 -5.34
CA LYS A 18 -10.46 0.80 -6.33
C LYS A 18 -9.06 1.44 -6.34
N GLU A 19 -8.32 1.29 -5.24
CA GLU A 19 -6.98 1.85 -5.12
C GLU A 19 -5.93 1.06 -5.91
N LEU A 20 -6.22 -0.18 -6.31
CA LEU A 20 -5.35 -0.95 -7.22
C LEU A 20 -5.27 -0.29 -8.59
N ASP A 21 -6.41 0.12 -9.15
CA ASP A 21 -6.44 0.85 -10.41
C ASP A 21 -5.74 2.21 -10.25
N ALA A 22 -5.95 2.88 -9.11
CA ALA A 22 -5.24 4.12 -8.82
C ALA A 22 -3.71 3.91 -8.80
N ILE A 23 -3.19 2.81 -8.25
CA ILE A 23 -1.75 2.45 -8.29
C ILE A 23 -1.27 2.35 -9.73
N VAL A 24 -1.94 1.57 -10.56
CA VAL A 24 -1.54 1.29 -11.95
C VAL A 24 -1.63 2.52 -12.85
N GLU A 25 -2.64 3.37 -12.67
CA GLU A 25 -2.89 4.52 -13.55
C GLU A 25 -2.01 5.73 -13.21
N SER A 26 -1.34 5.71 -12.06
CA SER A 26 -0.65 6.88 -11.54
C SER A 26 0.82 6.92 -11.90
N ASN A 27 1.22 8.10 -12.40
CA ASN A 27 2.62 8.41 -12.69
C ASN A 27 3.14 9.44 -11.69
N GLY A 28 4.38 9.27 -11.27
CA GLY A 28 4.98 10.04 -10.18
C GLY A 28 6.49 10.02 -10.17
N PHE A 29 7.06 10.18 -8.98
CA PHE A 29 8.51 10.18 -8.78
C PHE A 29 9.08 8.77 -8.88
N ILE A 30 8.36 7.78 -8.35
CA ILE A 30 8.68 6.35 -8.43
C ILE A 30 7.36 5.65 -8.73
N ASN A 31 7.28 5.01 -9.88
CA ASN A 31 6.05 4.37 -10.34
C ASN A 31 5.99 2.93 -9.84
N LEU A 32 4.77 2.49 -9.60
CA LEU A 32 4.41 1.08 -9.54
C LEU A 32 3.52 0.81 -10.75
N ASP A 33 3.59 -0.38 -11.29
CA ASP A 33 2.76 -0.79 -12.42
C ASP A 33 1.87 -1.99 -12.08
N LYS A 34 1.20 -2.51 -13.12
CA LYS A 34 0.31 -3.66 -12.97
C LYS A 34 1.07 -4.93 -12.58
N ASP A 35 2.27 -5.12 -13.12
CA ASP A 35 3.04 -6.33 -12.87
C ASP A 35 3.53 -6.34 -11.42
N ASP A 36 3.93 -5.19 -10.87
CA ASP A 36 4.23 -5.04 -9.44
C ASP A 36 3.05 -5.53 -8.56
N VAL A 37 1.83 -5.05 -8.85
CA VAL A 37 0.63 -5.43 -8.09
C VAL A 37 0.37 -6.93 -8.21
N VAL A 38 0.43 -7.49 -9.41
CA VAL A 38 0.16 -8.91 -9.66
C VAL A 38 1.19 -9.82 -8.97
N GLU A 39 2.46 -9.42 -8.91
CA GLU A 39 3.50 -10.19 -8.23
C GLU A 39 3.30 -10.27 -6.71
N VAL A 40 2.60 -9.30 -6.11
CA VAL A 40 2.26 -9.33 -4.69
C VAL A 40 1.02 -10.17 -4.40
N LEU A 41 0.06 -10.23 -5.31
CA LEU A 41 -1.20 -10.94 -5.08
C LEU A 41 -1.01 -12.47 -5.07
N SER A 42 -1.65 -13.13 -4.11
CA SER A 42 -1.65 -14.59 -3.96
C SER A 42 -2.97 -15.19 -4.45
N ALA A 43 -2.88 -16.26 -5.25
CA ALA A 43 -4.06 -17.02 -5.68
C ALA A 43 -4.56 -18.00 -4.59
N GLU A 44 -3.69 -18.37 -3.64
CA GLU A 44 -3.99 -19.32 -2.56
C GLU A 44 -4.17 -18.65 -1.20
N GLY A 45 -3.71 -17.39 -1.06
CA GLY A 45 -3.80 -16.60 0.16
C GLY A 45 -4.91 -15.55 0.13
N GLU A 46 -4.97 -14.73 1.18
CA GLU A 46 -5.91 -13.60 1.25
C GLU A 46 -5.23 -12.29 0.87
N ASN A 47 -5.80 -11.59 -0.10
CA ASN A 47 -5.30 -10.30 -0.56
C ASN A 47 -6.11 -9.15 0.03
N TYR A 48 -5.45 -8.17 0.63
CA TYR A 48 -6.10 -6.99 1.20
C TYR A 48 -5.50 -5.71 0.64
N VAL A 49 -6.36 -4.70 0.50
CA VAL A 49 -6.00 -3.34 0.18
C VAL A 49 -6.52 -2.43 1.28
N THR A 50 -5.64 -1.64 1.87
CA THR A 50 -6.02 -0.71 2.94
C THR A 50 -5.43 0.66 2.72
N THR A 51 -6.18 1.67 3.11
CA THR A 51 -5.79 3.07 2.93
C THR A 51 -5.71 3.79 4.27
N GLY A 52 -4.73 4.67 4.39
CA GLY A 52 -4.67 5.66 5.45
C GLY A 52 -4.38 7.05 4.88
N ILE A 53 -5.06 8.07 5.44
CA ILE A 53 -4.87 9.48 5.05
C ILE A 53 -4.56 10.28 6.30
N ASP A 54 -3.50 11.08 6.25
CA ASP A 54 -3.13 12.02 7.31
C ASP A 54 -2.23 13.15 6.78
N ASN A 55 -1.99 14.17 7.58
CA ASN A 55 -1.04 15.24 7.28
C ASN A 55 0.43 14.79 7.48
N GLN A 56 0.66 13.74 8.27
CA GLN A 56 1.98 13.10 8.43
C GLN A 56 2.01 11.72 7.78
N ILE A 57 3.13 11.39 7.14
CA ILE A 57 3.25 10.13 6.39
C ILE A 57 3.26 8.89 7.30
N ASP A 58 3.89 8.99 8.47
CA ASP A 58 3.93 7.92 9.47
C ASP A 58 2.54 7.63 10.04
N ASP A 59 1.74 8.68 10.26
CA ASP A 59 0.35 8.55 10.73
C ASP A 59 -0.55 7.97 9.64
N ALA A 60 -0.38 8.39 8.38
CA ALA A 60 -1.09 7.82 7.24
C ALA A 60 -0.76 6.32 7.07
N PHE A 61 0.51 5.95 7.17
CA PHE A 61 0.94 4.56 7.14
C PHE A 61 0.37 3.75 8.32
N THR A 62 0.42 4.30 9.54
CA THR A 62 -0.14 3.65 10.73
C THR A 62 -1.64 3.40 10.57
N LYS A 63 -2.40 4.35 10.00
CA LYS A 63 -3.83 4.15 9.70
C LYS A 63 -4.06 3.04 8.68
N ALA A 64 -3.26 2.99 7.61
CA ALA A 64 -3.38 1.95 6.60
C ALA A 64 -3.09 0.55 7.19
N ILE A 65 -2.02 0.44 8.00
CA ILE A 65 -1.67 -0.81 8.71
C ILE A 65 -2.77 -1.26 9.67
N ASN A 66 -3.33 -0.34 10.44
CA ASN A 66 -4.42 -0.66 11.38
C ASN A 66 -5.71 -1.10 10.66
N GLY A 67 -5.82 -0.89 9.35
CA GLY A 67 -6.91 -1.41 8.53
C GLY A 67 -6.76 -2.88 8.14
N LEU A 68 -5.56 -3.48 8.30
CA LEU A 68 -5.33 -4.87 7.95
C LEU A 68 -5.97 -5.80 8.99
N PRO A 69 -6.56 -6.93 8.57
CA PRO A 69 -7.19 -7.88 9.48
C PRO A 69 -6.18 -8.80 10.18
N TYR A 70 -4.89 -8.65 9.86
CA TYR A 70 -3.79 -9.45 10.37
C TYR A 70 -2.59 -8.58 10.76
N SER A 71 -1.74 -9.14 11.61
CA SER A 71 -0.47 -8.54 11.99
C SER A 71 0.55 -8.60 10.86
N ILE A 72 1.49 -7.65 10.84
CA ILE A 72 2.51 -7.49 9.78
C ILE A 72 3.41 -8.72 9.65
N ASP A 73 3.66 -9.46 10.73
CA ASP A 73 4.48 -10.68 10.73
C ASP A 73 3.92 -11.81 9.86
N LYS A 74 2.64 -11.74 9.47
CA LYS A 74 2.01 -12.71 8.56
C LYS A 74 2.12 -12.35 7.09
N ILE A 75 2.68 -11.19 6.77
CA ILE A 75 2.72 -10.66 5.41
C ILE A 75 4.05 -11.05 4.76
N THR A 76 3.96 -11.71 3.61
CA THR A 76 5.14 -12.14 2.83
C THR A 76 5.48 -11.14 1.73
N ASN A 77 4.47 -10.58 1.07
CA ASN A 77 4.62 -9.64 -0.03
C ASN A 77 3.84 -8.36 0.27
N PHE A 78 4.48 -7.22 0.03
CA PHE A 78 3.99 -5.91 0.47
C PHE A 78 4.20 -4.86 -0.64
N ILE A 79 3.14 -4.14 -1.01
CA ILE A 79 3.26 -2.88 -1.77
C ILE A 79 2.89 -1.70 -0.88
N ILE A 80 3.69 -0.64 -0.99
CA ILE A 80 3.40 0.67 -0.41
C ILE A 80 3.32 1.72 -1.51
N SER A 81 2.12 2.22 -1.77
CA SER A 81 1.93 3.36 -2.64
C SER A 81 1.75 4.63 -1.80
N PHE A 82 2.80 5.46 -1.77
CA PHE A 82 2.76 6.78 -1.17
C PHE A 82 2.17 7.80 -2.15
N ARG A 83 1.17 8.55 -1.70
CA ARG A 83 0.56 9.66 -2.43
C ARG A 83 0.80 10.94 -1.67
N CYS A 84 1.34 11.94 -2.37
CA CYS A 84 1.56 13.27 -1.83
C CYS A 84 0.66 14.28 -2.56
N GLY A 85 0.06 15.19 -1.80
CA GLY A 85 -0.66 16.32 -2.39
C GLY A 85 0.27 17.42 -2.88
N ASN A 86 0.03 18.63 -2.38
CA ASN A 86 0.79 19.83 -2.68
C ASN A 86 2.09 19.92 -1.87
N ARG A 87 2.11 19.31 -0.67
CA ARG A 87 3.32 19.24 0.15
C ARG A 87 4.33 18.30 -0.49
N GLN A 88 5.54 18.80 -0.74
CA GLN A 88 6.62 17.95 -1.22
C GLN A 88 6.94 16.85 -0.19
N PRO A 89 7.09 15.59 -0.65
CA PRO A 89 7.42 14.48 0.23
C PRO A 89 8.85 14.60 0.77
N ASN A 90 9.02 14.36 2.07
CA ASN A 90 10.34 14.20 2.66
C ASN A 90 10.82 12.76 2.43
N MET A 91 11.72 12.56 1.48
CA MET A 91 12.23 11.22 1.16
C MET A 91 12.89 10.51 2.35
N THR A 92 13.46 11.26 3.30
CA THR A 92 14.05 10.68 4.52
C THR A 92 12.98 10.07 5.42
N GLU A 93 11.77 10.63 5.46
CA GLU A 93 10.65 10.06 6.21
C GLU A 93 10.10 8.83 5.49
N ILE A 94 9.91 8.93 4.18
CA ILE A 94 9.40 7.83 3.35
C ILE A 94 10.28 6.59 3.44
N LEU A 95 11.60 6.76 3.35
CA LEU A 95 12.54 5.63 3.35
C LEU A 95 12.63 4.91 4.71
N LYS A 96 12.21 5.54 5.82
CA LYS A 96 12.18 4.88 7.13
C LYS A 96 11.15 3.76 7.19
N ILE A 97 10.03 3.90 6.49
CA ILE A 97 8.92 2.94 6.52
C ILE A 97 9.31 1.58 5.93
N PRO A 98 9.79 1.47 4.66
CA PRO A 98 10.21 0.20 4.11
C PRO A 98 11.43 -0.36 4.87
N SER A 99 12.36 0.50 5.33
CA SER A 99 13.50 0.06 6.14
C SER A 99 13.06 -0.61 7.44
N PHE A 100 12.09 0.01 8.15
CA PHE A 100 11.51 -0.54 9.37
C PHE A 100 10.84 -1.89 9.13
N LEU A 101 10.10 -2.04 8.03
CA LEU A 101 9.44 -3.31 7.68
C LEU A 101 10.46 -4.41 7.39
N SER A 102 11.50 -4.12 6.61
CA SER A 102 12.58 -5.08 6.32
C SER A 102 13.41 -5.43 7.55
N GLU A 103 13.57 -4.50 8.51
CA GLU A 103 14.19 -4.80 9.81
C GLU A 103 13.30 -5.70 10.70
N ALA A 104 11.98 -5.51 10.65
CA ALA A 104 11.02 -6.29 11.42
C ALA A 104 10.81 -7.70 10.88
N ASN A 105 10.82 -7.87 9.55
CA ASN A 105 10.75 -9.16 8.87
C ASN A 105 11.72 -9.17 7.67
N PRO A 106 12.94 -9.72 7.81
CA PRO A 106 13.92 -9.75 6.72
C PRO A 106 13.49 -10.50 5.46
N ASP A 107 12.49 -11.38 5.59
CA ASP A 107 11.96 -12.17 4.47
C ASP A 107 10.80 -11.46 3.75
N ILE A 108 10.37 -10.29 4.21
CA ILE A 108 9.29 -9.52 3.56
C ILE A 108 9.82 -8.85 2.29
N ASP A 109 9.15 -9.10 1.17
CA ASP A 109 9.41 -8.39 -0.08
C ASP A 109 8.57 -7.10 -0.13
N VAL A 110 9.23 -5.95 -0.05
CA VAL A 110 8.60 -4.62 -0.02
C VAL A 110 8.86 -3.87 -1.32
N ARG A 111 7.84 -3.78 -2.16
CA ARG A 111 7.79 -2.85 -3.30
C ARG A 111 7.16 -1.54 -2.84
N TRP A 112 7.66 -0.41 -3.33
CA TRP A 112 7.07 0.88 -2.97
C TRP A 112 7.21 1.89 -4.10
N GLY A 113 6.23 2.80 -4.16
CA GLY A 113 6.18 3.87 -5.14
C GLY A 113 5.72 5.17 -4.50
N ILE A 114 5.97 6.27 -5.19
CA ILE A 114 5.55 7.59 -4.77
C ILE A 114 5.02 8.40 -5.94
N THR A 115 3.77 8.83 -5.83
CA THR A 115 3.09 9.61 -6.85
C THR A 115 2.38 10.82 -6.27
N LYS A 116 1.96 11.72 -7.15
CA LYS A 116 1.26 12.95 -6.77
C LYS A 116 -0.25 12.74 -6.91
N ASP A 117 -1.00 13.22 -5.94
CA ASP A 117 -2.47 13.28 -5.96
C ASP A 117 -2.92 14.65 -5.46
N GLU A 118 -3.21 15.55 -6.40
CA GLU A 118 -3.54 16.95 -6.10
C GLU A 118 -4.85 17.11 -5.31
N THR A 119 -5.67 16.06 -5.25
CA THR A 119 -6.92 16.07 -4.47
C THR A 119 -6.67 16.00 -2.96
N LEU A 120 -5.46 15.63 -2.53
CA LEU A 120 -5.10 15.47 -1.11
C LEU A 120 -4.79 16.79 -0.39
N GLY A 121 -4.72 17.92 -1.08
CA GLY A 121 -4.32 19.19 -0.46
C GLY A 121 -2.93 19.08 0.17
N ASP A 122 -2.78 19.29 1.47
CA ASP A 122 -1.50 19.17 2.18
C ASP A 122 -1.29 17.80 2.86
N SER A 123 -2.22 16.86 2.65
CA SER A 123 -2.19 15.52 3.23
C SER A 123 -1.42 14.50 2.37
N PHE A 124 -1.14 13.36 2.99
CA PHE A 124 -0.60 12.15 2.39
C PHE A 124 -1.66 11.07 2.45
N LYS A 125 -1.63 10.21 1.44
CA LYS A 125 -2.36 8.96 1.44
C LYS A 125 -1.37 7.82 1.27
N VAL A 126 -1.53 6.78 2.07
CA VAL A 126 -0.79 5.53 1.95
C VAL A 126 -1.78 4.45 1.58
N ILE A 127 -1.48 3.75 0.50
CA ILE A 127 -2.22 2.56 0.06
C ILE A 127 -1.29 1.37 0.27
N LEU A 128 -1.79 0.36 0.97
CA LEU A 128 -1.12 -0.91 1.18
C LEU A 128 -1.81 -1.99 0.35
N VAL A 129 -1.02 -2.82 -0.31
CA VAL A 129 -1.50 -4.06 -0.93
C VAL A 129 -0.69 -5.21 -0.34
N THR A 130 -1.39 -6.20 0.18
CA THR A 130 -0.75 -7.28 0.94
C THR A 130 -1.38 -8.62 0.60
N SER A 131 -0.56 -9.65 0.52
CA SER A 131 -1.01 -11.05 0.54
C SER A 131 -0.59 -11.69 1.86
N ALA A 132 -1.51 -12.40 2.52
CA ALA A 132 -1.18 -13.23 3.67
C ALA A 132 -1.49 -14.70 3.35
N ASN A 133 -0.57 -15.58 3.74
CA ASN A 133 -0.84 -17.01 3.77
C ASN A 133 -1.51 -17.32 5.11
N LEU A 134 -2.70 -17.94 5.08
CA LEU A 134 -3.44 -18.36 6.27
C LEU A 134 -2.92 -19.67 6.86
#